data_AF-A0A060CL69-F1
#
_entry.id   AF-A0A060CL69-F1
#
_cell.length_a   1.000
_cell.length_b   1.000
_cell.length_c   1.000
_cell.angle_alpha   90.00
_cell.angle_beta   90.00
_cell.angle_gamma   90.00
#
_symmetry.space_group_name_H-M   'P 1'
#
loop_
_entity.id
_entity.type
_entity.pdbx_description
1 polymer ?
#
loop_
_entity_poly.entity_id
_entity_poly.type
_entity_poly.pdbx_seq_one_letter_code
_entity_poly.pdbx_strand_id
1 'polypeptide(L)'
;MVSLVAIAAPADDSTPEAVGRAALTLAPRNRHSLGQILLEDGAVDPADLLKAVVMRGRQEARLGQILLCHGWVTPAALTRALSRQWRTSVLDPLHLPPDPRLIDAVGADFCLTHSILPWRRIGGVTWIATANPEGFSD
;
A
#
# COMPACT_ATOMS: atom_id res chain seq x y z
N MET A 1 5.50 -3.38 8.50
CA MET A 1 5.70 -2.11 7.76
C MET A 1 4.51 -1.95 6.83
N VAL A 2 3.79 -0.84 6.93
CA VAL A 2 2.46 -0.67 6.30
C VAL A 2 2.56 0.44 5.25
N SER A 3 1.83 0.31 4.13
CA SER A 3 1.80 1.33 3.07
C SER A 3 0.62 2.27 3.30
N LEU A 4 0.84 3.58 3.16
CA LEU A 4 -0.21 4.58 3.33
C LEU A 4 -0.84 4.91 1.98
N VAL A 5 -2.13 4.62 1.84
CA VAL A 5 -2.99 4.98 0.72
C VAL A 5 -3.96 6.07 1.19
N ALA A 6 -4.04 7.18 0.45
CA ALA A 6 -5.05 8.20 0.71
C ALA A 6 -6.37 7.79 0.05
N ILE A 7 -7.46 7.71 0.82
CA ILE A 7 -8.78 7.33 0.32
C ILE A 7 -9.76 8.39 0.76
N ALA A 8 -10.49 8.97 -0.20
CA ALA A 8 -11.62 9.82 0.10
C ALA A 8 -12.78 8.94 0.58
N ALA A 9 -13.06 8.94 1.88
CA ALA A 9 -14.26 8.32 2.43
C ALA A 9 -15.43 9.34 2.40
N PRO A 10 -16.66 8.95 2.01
CA PRO A 10 -17.81 9.82 2.15
C PRO A 10 -18.09 10.03 3.65
N ALA A 11 -18.13 11.28 4.05
CA ALA A 11 -18.62 11.66 5.37
C ALA A 11 -20.13 11.46 5.40
N ASP A 12 -20.63 10.59 6.27
CA ASP A 12 -22.03 10.68 6.68
C ASP A 12 -22.08 11.43 8.01
N ASP A 13 -22.43 12.71 7.91
CA ASP A 13 -23.58 13.29 8.60
C ASP A 13 -23.92 14.64 7.94
N SER A 14 -25.08 14.69 7.29
CA SER A 14 -25.87 15.88 6.89
C SER A 14 -25.30 16.85 5.81
N THR A 15 -25.98 16.86 4.65
CA THR A 15 -25.82 17.61 3.36
C THR A 15 -25.82 19.16 3.43
N PRO A 16 -25.56 19.91 2.31
CA PRO A 16 -24.44 19.86 1.35
C PRO A 16 -23.97 21.29 0.95
N GLU A 17 -22.78 21.78 1.32
CA GLU A 17 -22.26 23.04 0.75
C GLU A 17 -20.79 22.96 0.34
N ALA A 18 -20.62 22.86 -0.98
CA ALA A 18 -19.62 23.57 -1.77
C ALA A 18 -18.20 23.69 -1.18
N VAL A 19 -17.52 22.56 -0.97
CA VAL A 19 -16.06 22.55 -1.02
C VAL A 19 -15.67 21.89 -2.33
N GLY A 20 -15.14 22.71 -3.24
CA GLY A 20 -14.80 22.33 -4.60
C GLY A 20 -14.10 20.97 -4.64
N ARG A 21 -14.59 20.12 -5.55
CA ARG A 21 -13.90 18.93 -6.05
C ARG A 21 -12.54 19.36 -6.61
N ALA A 22 -11.59 19.67 -5.75
CA ALA A 22 -10.19 19.49 -6.07
C ALA A 22 -10.07 17.99 -6.30
N ALA A 23 -10.12 17.59 -7.56
CA ALA A 23 -9.77 16.25 -7.98
C ALA A 23 -8.39 16.01 -7.36
N LEU A 24 -8.37 15.27 -6.24
CA LEU A 24 -7.16 14.70 -5.69
C LEU A 24 -6.64 13.85 -6.82
N THR A 25 -5.71 14.41 -7.57
CA THR A 25 -5.18 13.80 -8.77
C THR A 25 -4.29 12.68 -8.25
N LEU A 26 -4.92 11.53 -7.98
CA LEU A 26 -4.22 10.26 -7.82
C LEU A 26 -3.36 10.13 -9.07
N ALA A 27 -2.07 10.39 -8.90
CA ALA A 27 -1.14 10.44 -10.02
C ALA A 27 -1.28 9.13 -10.81
N PRO A 28 -1.34 9.15 -12.16
CA PRO A 28 -1.70 8.01 -13.00
C PRO A 28 -0.90 6.75 -12.62
N ARG A 29 -1.56 5.69 -12.14
CA ARG A 29 -0.93 4.51 -11.52
C ARG A 29 0.23 4.03 -12.39
N ASN A 30 1.44 4.01 -11.83
CA ASN A 30 2.62 3.64 -12.58
C ASN A 30 2.56 2.14 -12.90
N ARG A 31 2.49 1.79 -14.19
CA ARG A 31 2.29 0.41 -14.67
C ARG A 31 3.55 -0.46 -14.58
N HIS A 32 4.63 0.03 -13.98
CA HIS A 32 5.84 -0.78 -13.85
C HIS A 32 5.58 -1.99 -12.94
N SER A 33 5.94 -3.17 -13.45
CA SER A 33 5.88 -4.39 -12.67
C SER A 33 6.87 -4.31 -11.50
N LEU A 34 6.52 -4.92 -10.36
CA LEU A 34 7.40 -4.98 -9.19
C LEU A 34 8.82 -5.46 -9.55
N GLY A 35 8.91 -6.47 -10.43
CA GLY A 35 10.20 -7.02 -10.88
C GLY A 35 11.04 -5.97 -11.62
N GLN A 36 10.44 -5.16 -12.49
CA GLN A 36 11.15 -4.09 -13.19
C GLN A 36 11.70 -3.05 -12.21
N ILE A 37 10.91 -2.62 -11.22
CA ILE A 37 11.36 -1.64 -10.22
C ILE A 37 12.53 -2.19 -9.41
N LEU A 38 12.49 -3.47 -9.05
CA LEU A 38 13.58 -4.13 -8.31
C LEU A 38 14.87 -4.25 -9.13
N LEU A 39 14.76 -4.49 -10.44
CA LEU A 39 15.92 -4.52 -11.34
C LEU A 39 16.53 -3.12 -11.51
N GLU A 40 15.69 -2.11 -11.74
CA GLU A 40 16.13 -0.71 -11.84
C GLU A 40 16.84 -0.24 -10.57
N ASP A 41 16.40 -0.71 -9.40
CA ASP A 41 17.03 -0.43 -8.11
C ASP A 41 18.29 -1.26 -7.82
N GLY A 42 18.65 -2.20 -8.69
CA GLY A 42 19.73 -3.16 -8.42
C GLY A 42 19.45 -4.02 -7.17
N ALA A 43 18.19 -4.15 -6.77
CA ALA A 43 17.77 -4.80 -5.53
C ALA A 43 17.56 -6.31 -5.68
N VAL A 44 17.59 -6.82 -6.92
CA VAL A 44 17.45 -8.24 -7.26
C VAL A 44 18.33 -8.57 -8.45
N ASP A 45 18.91 -9.78 -8.45
CA ASP A 45 19.60 -10.31 -9.63
C ASP A 45 18.58 -10.73 -10.72
N PRO A 46 18.82 -10.44 -12.02
CA PRO A 46 17.93 -10.86 -13.11
C PRO A 46 17.65 -12.37 -13.15
N ALA A 47 18.64 -13.21 -12.84
CA ALA A 47 18.48 -14.66 -12.82
C ALA A 47 17.56 -15.11 -11.67
N ASP A 48 17.68 -14.48 -10.50
CA ASP A 48 16.84 -14.78 -9.35
C ASP A 48 15.40 -14.27 -9.54
N LEU A 49 15.23 -13.10 -10.17
CA LEU A 49 13.91 -12.63 -10.57
C LEU A 49 13.22 -13.61 -11.54
N LEU A 50 13.95 -14.14 -12.51
CA LEU A 50 13.40 -15.12 -13.45
C LEU A 50 12.96 -16.40 -12.73
N LYS A 51 13.78 -16.93 -11.81
CA LYS A 51 13.40 -18.08 -10.97
C LYS A 51 12.13 -17.77 -10.18
N ALA A 52 12.05 -16.59 -9.55
CA ALA A 52 10.89 -16.20 -8.76
C ALA A 52 9.61 -16.11 -9.59
N VAL A 53 9.67 -15.61 -10.83
CA VAL A 53 8.53 -15.56 -11.76
C VAL A 53 8.04 -16.97 -12.13
N VAL A 54 8.96 -17.91 -12.39
CA VAL A 54 8.61 -19.31 -12.67
C VAL A 54 7.94 -19.96 -11.46
N MET A 55 8.45 -19.70 -10.24
CA MET A 55 7.87 -20.22 -8.99
C MET A 55 6.48 -19.65 -8.72
N ARG A 56 6.28 -18.36 -9.02
CA ARG A 56 4.99 -17.67 -8.88
C ARG A 56 3.86 -18.39 -9.61
N GLY A 57 4.13 -18.83 -10.84
CA GLY A 57 3.14 -19.55 -11.65
C GLY A 57 2.80 -20.95 -11.14
N ARG A 58 3.65 -21.55 -10.29
CA ARG A 58 3.43 -22.90 -9.73
C ARG A 58 2.80 -22.89 -8.34
N GLN A 59 3.03 -21.84 -7.58
CA GLN A 59 2.71 -21.78 -6.14
C GLN A 59 1.59 -20.79 -5.81
N GLU A 60 1.04 -20.08 -6.80
CA GLU A 60 0.05 -18.99 -6.63
C GLU A 60 0.46 -17.90 -5.61
N ALA A 61 1.76 -17.85 -5.27
CA ALA A 61 2.30 -16.92 -4.28
C ALA A 61 2.60 -15.54 -4.90
N ARG A 62 2.72 -14.51 -4.05
CA ARG A 62 3.12 -13.16 -4.48
C ARG A 62 4.61 -13.14 -4.82
N LEU A 63 4.99 -12.50 -5.93
CA LEU A 63 6.38 -12.41 -6.40
C LEU A 63 7.33 -11.90 -5.31
N GLY A 64 6.95 -10.82 -4.62
CA GLY A 64 7.76 -10.24 -3.53
C GLY A 64 7.97 -11.22 -2.36
N GLN A 65 6.97 -12.06 -2.06
CA GLN A 65 7.09 -13.05 -0.98
C GLN A 65 8.08 -14.15 -1.37
N ILE A 66 8.06 -14.61 -2.62
CA ILE A 66 9.02 -15.60 -3.12
C ILE A 66 10.44 -15.02 -3.01
N LEU A 67 10.65 -13.81 -3.52
CA LEU A 67 11.95 -13.13 -3.45
C LEU A 67 12.45 -12.98 -2.00
N LEU A 68 11.58 -12.63 -1.05
CA LEU A 68 11.93 -12.52 0.36
C LEU A 68 12.28 -13.86 1.00
N CYS A 69 11.45 -14.88 0.80
CA CYS A 69 11.65 -16.20 1.41
C CYS A 69 12.98 -16.84 0.98
N HIS A 70 13.43 -16.55 -0.24
CA HIS A 70 14.71 -17.03 -0.76
C HIS A 70 15.91 -16.10 -0.45
N GLY A 71 15.67 -14.96 0.19
CA GLY A 71 16.71 -13.98 0.49
C GLY A 71 17.25 -13.24 -0.75
N TRP A 72 16.55 -13.31 -1.88
CA TRP A 72 16.91 -12.65 -3.14
C TRP A 72 16.61 -11.14 -3.13
N VAL A 73 15.82 -10.67 -2.18
CA VAL A 73 15.57 -9.25 -1.91
C VAL A 73 15.54 -9.02 -0.41
N THR A 74 15.95 -7.83 0.04
CA THR A 74 15.81 -7.44 1.45
C THR A 74 14.40 -6.90 1.74
N PRO A 75 13.89 -7.01 2.98
CA PRO A 75 12.61 -6.41 3.36
C PRO A 75 12.52 -4.92 3.03
N ALA A 76 13.58 -4.16 3.33
CA ALA A 76 13.63 -2.73 3.07
C ALA A 76 13.58 -2.39 1.57
N ALA A 77 14.32 -3.14 0.74
CA ALA A 77 14.30 -2.94 -0.70
C ALA A 77 12.94 -3.32 -1.32
N LEU A 78 12.33 -4.42 -0.87
CA LEU A 78 10.98 -4.78 -1.31
C LEU A 78 9.96 -3.71 -0.93
N THR A 79 10.00 -3.22 0.31
CA THR A 79 9.05 -2.19 0.76
C THR A 79 9.20 -0.90 -0.04
N ARG A 80 10.43 -0.46 -0.33
CA ARG A 80 10.69 0.69 -1.20
C ARG A 80 10.17 0.48 -2.63
N ALA A 81 10.40 -0.71 -3.19
CA ALA A 81 9.91 -1.03 -4.53
C ALA A 81 8.38 -1.03 -4.60
N LEU A 82 7.71 -1.62 -3.59
CA LEU A 82 6.25 -1.60 -3.47
C LEU A 82 5.71 -0.18 -3.29
N SER A 83 6.34 0.65 -2.46
CA SER A 83 5.89 2.03 -2.26
C SER A 83 5.99 2.85 -3.55
N ARG A 84 7.05 2.63 -4.35
CA ARG A 84 7.19 3.23 -5.68
C ARG A 84 6.17 2.71 -6.68
N GLN A 85 5.91 1.40 -6.67
CA GLN A 85 4.93 0.76 -7.56
C GLN A 85 3.53 1.37 -7.35
N TRP A 86 3.13 1.51 -6.09
CA TRP A 86 1.80 1.97 -5.69
C TRP A 86 1.71 3.49 -5.47
N ARG A 87 2.83 4.22 -5.60
CA ARG A 87 2.95 5.65 -5.27
C ARG A 87 2.44 5.98 -3.86
N THR A 88 2.73 5.10 -2.93
CA THR A 88 2.36 5.22 -1.52
C THR A 88 3.57 5.65 -0.69
N SER A 89 3.29 6.16 0.51
CA SER A 89 4.33 6.39 1.51
C SER A 89 4.44 5.19 2.43
N VAL A 90 5.64 4.92 2.92
CA VAL A 90 5.83 3.90 3.94
C VAL A 90 5.73 4.52 5.31
N LEU A 91 5.03 3.85 6.22
CA LEU A 91 4.89 4.30 7.59
C LEU A 91 5.40 3.27 8.60
N ASP A 92 5.86 3.79 9.73
CA ASP A 92 6.14 3.00 10.93
C ASP A 92 5.17 3.41 12.05
N PRO A 93 4.21 2.52 12.42
CA PRO A 93 3.28 2.75 13.52
C PRO A 93 3.88 2.91 14.90
N LEU A 94 5.11 2.48 15.11
CA LEU A 94 5.76 2.67 16.40
C LEU A 94 6.28 4.10 16.57
N HIS A 95 6.64 4.77 15.46
CA HIS A 95 7.17 6.13 15.47
C HIS A 95 6.09 7.19 15.24
N LEU A 96 5.06 6.85 14.47
CA LEU A 96 3.93 7.73 14.22
C LEU A 96 2.67 6.91 14.50
N PRO A 97 2.04 7.02 15.67
CA PRO A 97 0.88 6.19 15.99
C PRO A 97 -0.38 6.63 15.20
N PRO A 98 -1.29 5.69 14.88
CA PRO A 98 -2.62 5.99 14.33
C PRO A 98 -3.49 6.70 15.38
N ASP A 99 -4.48 7.47 14.92
CA ASP A 99 -5.52 8.04 15.80
C ASP A 99 -6.52 6.95 16.24
N PRO A 100 -6.57 6.57 17.54
CA PRO A 100 -7.46 5.52 18.01
C PRO A 100 -8.94 5.81 17.75
N ARG A 101 -9.34 7.09 17.73
CA ARG A 101 -10.75 7.48 17.50
C ARG A 101 -11.23 7.11 16.10
N LEU A 102 -10.32 7.10 15.12
CA LEU A 102 -10.65 6.67 13.76
C LEU A 102 -10.78 5.15 13.68
N ILE A 103 -10.00 4.42 14.48
CA ILE A 103 -10.13 2.96 14.60
C ILE A 103 -11.47 2.62 15.27
N ASP A 104 -11.83 3.32 16.34
CA ASP A 104 -13.10 3.10 17.06
C ASP A 104 -14.31 3.41 16.17
N ALA A 105 -14.24 4.47 15.36
CA ALA A 105 -15.31 4.84 14.44
C ALA A 105 -15.53 3.82 13.31
N VAL A 106 -14.46 3.20 12.82
CA VAL A 106 -14.53 2.18 11.75
C VAL A 106 -14.79 0.78 12.32
N GLY A 107 -14.35 0.52 13.55
CA GLY A 107 -14.36 -0.79 14.19
C GLY A 107 -13.08 -1.59 13.93
N ALA A 108 -12.51 -2.15 15.01
CA ALA A 108 -11.28 -2.95 14.94
C ALA A 108 -11.45 -4.23 14.09
N ASP A 109 -12.62 -4.88 14.16
CA ASP A 109 -12.92 -6.07 13.37
C ASP A 109 -12.87 -5.80 11.87
N PHE A 110 -13.47 -4.69 11.43
CA PHE A 110 -13.41 -4.25 10.04
C PHE A 110 -11.98 -3.94 9.60
N CYS A 111 -11.22 -3.24 10.45
CA CYS A 111 -9.81 -2.93 10.19
C CYS A 111 -8.98 -4.20 9.95
N LEU A 112 -9.15 -5.21 10.81
CA LEU A 112 -8.44 -6.49 10.69
C LEU A 112 -8.89 -7.28 9.46
N THR A 113 -10.20 -7.42 9.26
CA THR A 113 -10.79 -8.17 8.14
C THR A 113 -10.33 -7.63 6.79
N HIS A 114 -10.31 -6.31 6.64
CA HIS A 114 -9.92 -5.67 5.38
C HIS A 114 -8.42 -5.33 5.31
N SER A 115 -7.63 -5.63 6.35
CA SER A 115 -6.21 -5.26 6.43
C SER A 115 -5.97 -3.77 6.19
N ILE A 116 -6.79 -2.93 6.82
CA ILE A 116 -6.72 -1.47 6.77
C ILE A 116 -6.57 -0.89 8.17
N LEU A 117 -6.01 0.29 8.25
CA LEU A 117 -5.84 1.04 9.48
C LEU A 117 -6.06 2.53 9.20
N PRO A 118 -7.17 3.13 9.67
CA PRO A 118 -7.38 4.57 9.61
C PRO A 118 -6.28 5.29 10.37
N TRP A 119 -5.51 6.13 9.67
CA TRP A 119 -4.30 6.72 10.21
C TRP A 119 -4.54 8.10 10.84
N ARG A 120 -5.05 9.02 10.01
CA ARG A 120 -5.36 10.39 10.39
C ARG A 120 -6.26 11.03 9.34
N ARG A 121 -6.96 12.08 9.74
CA ARG A 121 -7.74 12.92 8.85
C ARG A 121 -7.01 14.25 8.59
N ILE A 122 -6.73 14.55 7.34
CA ILE A 122 -6.09 15.80 6.92
C ILE A 122 -6.90 16.37 5.75
N GLY A 123 -7.35 17.62 5.86
CA GLY A 123 -8.10 18.29 4.78
C GLY A 123 -9.39 17.57 4.40
N GLY A 124 -10.09 16.97 5.37
CA GLY A 124 -11.31 16.19 5.13
C GLY A 124 -11.09 14.78 4.56
N VAL A 125 -9.84 14.39 4.30
CA VAL A 125 -9.49 13.06 3.76
C VAL A 125 -8.92 12.18 4.86
N THR A 126 -9.38 10.94 4.93
CA THR A 126 -8.81 9.92 5.82
C THR A 126 -7.66 9.21 5.11
N TRP A 127 -6.47 9.31 5.67
CA TRP A 127 -5.33 8.52 5.24
C TRP A 127 -5.46 7.12 5.83
N ILE A 128 -5.31 6.09 5.00
CA ILE A 128 -5.45 4.69 5.40
C ILE A 128 -4.11 3.99 5.21
N ALA A 129 -3.65 3.31 6.25
CA ALA A 129 -2.52 2.40 6.18
C ALA A 129 -3.04 1.00 5.81
N THR A 130 -2.44 0.34 4.82
CA THR A 130 -2.78 -1.03 4.40
C THR A 130 -1.53 -1.84 4.06
N ALA A 131 -1.60 -3.16 4.27
CA ALA A 131 -0.59 -4.10 3.80
C ALA A 131 -0.83 -4.55 2.35
N ASN A 132 -2.02 -4.29 1.79
CA ASN A 132 -2.47 -4.76 0.49
C ASN A 132 -2.95 -3.57 -0.38
N PRO A 133 -2.05 -2.68 -0.82
CA PRO A 133 -2.43 -1.50 -1.62
C PRO A 133 -3.14 -1.86 -2.94
N GLU A 134 -2.94 -3.06 -3.46
CA GLU A 134 -3.64 -3.59 -4.63
C GLU A 134 -5.15 -3.68 -4.48
N GLY A 135 -5.67 -3.82 -3.25
CA GLY A 135 -7.11 -3.84 -2.99
C GLY A 135 -7.81 -2.51 -3.30
N PHE A 136 -7.06 -1.44 -3.54
CA PHE A 136 -7.58 -0.10 -3.89
C PHE A 136 -7.42 0.20 -5.39
N SER A 137 -7.22 -0.83 -6.21
CA SER A 137 -6.92 -0.70 -7.64
C SER A 137 -8.12 -0.40 -8.54
N ASP A 138 -9.33 -0.36 -8.00
CA ASP A 138 -10.57 -0.02 -8.70
C ASP A 138 -11.10 1.36 -8.26
#